data_AF-A0A0M3IXH9-F1
#
_entry.id   AF-A0A0M3IXH9-F1
#
_cell.length_a   1.000
_cell.length_b   1.000
_cell.length_c   1.000
_cell.angle_alpha   90.00
_cell.angle_beta   90.00
_cell.angle_gamma   90.00
#
_symmetry.space_group_name_H-M   'P 1'
#
loop_
_entity.id
_entity.type
_entity.pdbx_description
1 polymer ?
#
loop_
_entity_poly.entity_id
_entity_poly.type
_entity_poly.pdbx_seq_one_letter_code
_entity_poly.pdbx_strand_id
1 'polypeptide(L)'
;MRQVAHIPVFNNKLYDECPGRWIPAPFGPLDPRLGTCQKNTDCQTCKQNLTDCVGHFGYVDLALPVFHVGFFRLTIQMLQCICKVMRKYFFVIFMQIFVSM
;
A
#
# COMPACT_ATOMS: atom_id res chain seq x y z
N MET A 1 -1.07 2.89 6.81
CA MET A 1 -0.09 1.85 6.41
C MET A 1 1.30 2.09 6.99
N ARG A 2 1.86 3.30 6.95
CA ARG A 2 3.22 3.58 7.47
C ARG A 2 3.45 3.21 8.95
N GLN A 3 2.44 3.33 9.82
CA GLN A 3 2.55 2.96 11.24
C GLN A 3 2.62 1.44 11.50
N VAL A 4 2.13 0.62 10.56
CA VAL A 4 2.11 -0.85 10.68
C VAL A 4 3.29 -1.47 9.93
N ALA A 5 3.89 -0.71 9.01
CA ALA A 5 4.99 -1.19 8.20
C ALA A 5 6.32 -1.08 8.95
N HIS A 6 7.12 -2.14 8.89
CA HIS A 6 8.46 -2.14 9.48
C HIS A 6 9.45 -1.34 8.63
N ILE A 7 9.36 -1.44 7.29
CA ILE A 7 10.39 -0.94 6.36
C ILE A 7 9.78 -0.32 5.09
N PRO A 8 10.43 0.73 4.53
CA PRO A 8 10.15 1.21 3.19
C PRO A 8 10.80 0.34 2.12
N VAL A 9 10.06 -0.01 1.07
CA VAL A 9 10.56 -0.71 -0.12
C VAL A 9 10.63 0.31 -1.26
N PHE A 10 11.84 0.56 -1.77
CA PHE A 10 12.06 1.48 -2.89
C PHE A 10 12.94 0.88 -3.99
N ASN A 11 13.63 -0.23 -3.71
CA ASN A 11 14.45 -0.92 -4.69
C ASN A 11 13.60 -1.95 -5.46
N ASN A 12 13.77 -2.02 -6.78
CA ASN A 12 13.11 -3.02 -7.63
C ASN A 12 13.97 -4.27 -7.85
N LYS A 13 15.23 -4.26 -7.43
CA LYS A 13 16.09 -5.44 -7.53
C LYS A 13 15.63 -6.50 -6.53
N LEU A 14 15.55 -7.76 -6.98
CA LEU A 14 15.22 -8.91 -6.14
C LEU A 14 16.45 -9.43 -5.40
N TYR A 15 17.54 -9.61 -6.14
CA TYR A 15 18.82 -10.11 -5.65
C TYR A 15 19.95 -9.15 -6.06
N ASP A 16 21.01 -9.13 -5.27
CA ASP A 16 22.23 -8.43 -5.64
C ASP A 16 23.05 -9.24 -6.65
N GLU A 17 23.79 -8.55 -7.52
CA GLU A 17 24.52 -9.12 -8.65
C GLU A 17 25.86 -9.70 -8.20
N CYS A 18 25.83 -10.58 -7.19
CA CYS A 18 27.01 -11.31 -6.71
C CYS A 18 27.12 -12.68 -7.40
N PRO A 19 28.20 -12.96 -8.15
CA PRO A 19 28.36 -14.25 -8.81
C PRO A 19 28.40 -15.39 -7.79
N GLY A 20 27.47 -16.35 -7.92
CA GLY A 20 27.39 -17.55 -7.10
C GLY A 20 26.64 -17.43 -5.77
N ARG A 21 26.09 -16.26 -5.40
CA ARG A 21 25.31 -16.10 -4.17
C ARG A 21 24.01 -15.31 -4.41
N TRP A 22 22.89 -15.96 -4.14
CA TRP A 22 21.55 -15.35 -4.21
C TRP A 22 21.26 -14.56 -2.93
N ILE A 23 21.84 -13.37 -2.82
CA ILE A 23 21.65 -12.48 -1.67
C ILE A 23 20.48 -11.54 -1.99
N PRO A 24 19.41 -11.50 -1.18
CA PRO A 24 18.31 -10.56 -1.41
C PRO A 24 18.81 -9.12 -1.40
N ALA A 25 18.36 -8.32 -2.35
CA ALA A 25 18.75 -6.92 -2.41
C ALA A 25 18.17 -6.14 -1.21
N PRO A 26 18.96 -5.25 -0.57
CA PRO A 26 18.47 -4.44 0.55
C PRO A 26 17.37 -3.48 0.06
N PHE A 27 16.34 -3.28 0.91
CA PHE A 27 15.17 -2.45 0.61
C PHE A 27 14.41 -2.86 -0.66
N GLY A 28 14.59 -4.12 -1.08
CA GLY A 28 13.87 -4.74 -2.19
C GLY A 28 12.65 -5.53 -1.71
N PRO A 29 11.92 -6.15 -2.65
CA PRO A 29 10.72 -6.93 -2.32
C PRO A 29 11.01 -8.20 -1.49
N LEU A 30 12.23 -8.72 -1.59
CA LEU A 30 12.68 -9.94 -0.89
C LEU A 30 13.53 -9.66 0.34
N ASP A 31 13.43 -8.45 0.90
CA ASP A 31 14.19 -8.09 2.10
C ASP A 31 13.83 -9.05 3.27
N PRO A 32 14.82 -9.70 3.92
CA PRO A 32 14.60 -10.69 4.98
C PRO A 32 13.87 -10.15 6.22
N ARG A 33 13.73 -8.82 6.32
CA ARG A 33 12.95 -8.18 7.37
C ARG A 33 11.43 -8.17 7.09
N LEU A 34 11.01 -8.36 5.84
CA LEU A 34 9.60 -8.53 5.46
C LEU A 34 9.12 -9.97 5.74
N GLY A 35 10.06 -10.90 5.88
CA GLY A 35 9.79 -12.30 6.13
C GLY A 35 10.94 -13.14 5.62
N THR A 36 10.89 -14.43 5.92
CA THR A 36 11.80 -15.40 5.33
C THR A 36 11.01 -16.31 4.39
N CYS A 37 11.62 -16.73 3.28
CA CYS A 37 11.06 -17.72 2.35
C CYS A 37 11.82 -19.06 2.44
N GLN A 38 13.00 -19.08 3.05
CA GLN A 38 13.85 -20.27 3.15
C GLN A 38 13.80 -20.82 4.57
N LYS A 39 13.78 -22.15 4.69
CA LYS A 39 13.76 -22.85 5.99
C LYS A 39 15.05 -22.66 6.81
N ASN A 40 16.15 -22.32 6.13
CA ASN A 40 17.47 -22.18 6.77
C ASN A 40 17.80 -20.72 7.14
N THR A 41 16.89 -19.78 6.90
CA THR A 41 17.11 -18.37 7.21
C THR A 41 15.99 -17.87 8.10
N ASP A 42 16.35 -17.24 9.21
CA ASP A 42 15.39 -16.62 10.12
C ASP A 42 15.02 -15.21 9.63
N CYS A 43 13.81 -14.78 9.94
CA CYS A 43 13.40 -13.40 9.66
C CYS A 43 14.19 -12.42 10.55
N GLN A 44 14.67 -11.31 9.98
CA GLN A 44 15.43 -10.32 10.77
C GLN A 44 14.57 -9.51 11.76
N THR A 45 13.25 -9.48 11.58
CA THR A 45 12.33 -8.70 12.41
C THR A 45 11.81 -9.50 13.60
N CYS A 46 11.23 -10.68 13.36
CA CYS A 46 10.69 -11.55 14.42
C CYS A 46 11.66 -12.64 14.90
N LYS A 47 12.77 -12.90 14.18
CA LYS A 47 13.75 -13.97 14.47
C LYS A 47 13.13 -15.37 14.57
N GLN A 48 12.01 -15.57 13.90
CA GLN A 48 11.31 -16.83 13.82
C GLN A 48 11.58 -17.51 12.47
N ASN A 49 11.43 -18.83 12.48
CA ASN A 49 11.50 -19.67 11.29
C ASN A 49 10.33 -19.39 10.32
N LEU A 50 10.44 -19.92 9.11
CA LEU A 50 9.40 -19.83 8.07
C LEU A 50 8.01 -20.28 8.54
N THR A 51 7.91 -21.26 9.43
CA THR A 51 6.63 -21.81 9.92
C THR A 51 5.91 -20.89 10.88
N ASP A 52 6.66 -20.13 11.68
CA ASP A 52 6.11 -19.32 12.77
C ASP A 52 6.03 -17.83 12.39
N CYS A 53 6.77 -17.42 11.35
CA CYS A 53 6.76 -16.06 10.82
C CYS A 53 5.45 -15.78 10.07
N VAL A 54 4.66 -14.83 10.59
CA VAL A 54 3.39 -14.38 9.98
C VAL A 54 3.57 -13.46 8.76
N GLY A 55 4.80 -13.02 8.49
CA GLY A 55 5.12 -12.00 7.50
C GLY A 55 4.95 -10.58 8.04
N HIS A 56 5.82 -9.68 7.62
CA HIS A 56 5.86 -8.29 8.06
C HIS A 56 5.54 -7.35 6.91
N PHE A 57 4.74 -6.33 7.19
CA PHE A 57 4.35 -5.36 6.18
C PHE A 57 5.51 -4.40 5.87
N GLY A 58 5.71 -4.17 4.57
CA GLY A 58 6.47 -3.05 4.05
C GLY A 58 5.53 -1.99 3.49
N TYR A 59 6.06 -0.80 3.22
CA TYR A 59 5.32 0.23 2.50
C TYR A 59 6.16 0.80 1.36
N VAL A 60 5.49 1.23 0.30
CA VAL A 60 6.10 1.93 -0.83
C VAL A 60 5.54 3.34 -0.84
N ASP A 61 6.41 4.34 -0.84
CA ASP A 61 5.99 5.73 -1.01
C ASP A 61 5.85 6.02 -2.50
N LEU A 62 4.63 6.30 -2.94
CA LEU A 62 4.36 6.75 -4.30
C LEU A 62 4.56 8.27 -4.36
N ALA A 63 5.22 8.75 -5.42
CA ALA A 63 5.44 10.18 -5.62
C ALA A 63 4.13 10.97 -5.83
N LEU A 64 3.07 10.30 -6.29
CA LEU A 64 1.76 10.90 -6.58
C LEU A 64 0.64 10.02 -6.03
N PRO A 65 -0.49 10.61 -5.59
CA PRO A 65 -1.65 9.85 -5.14
C PRO A 65 -2.28 9.09 -6.31
N VAL A 66 -2.62 7.82 -6.10
CA VAL A 66 -3.25 6.94 -7.10
C VAL A 66 -4.66 6.57 -6.63
N PHE A 67 -5.62 6.57 -7.56
CA PHE A 67 -6.98 6.11 -7.27
C PHE A 67 -7.05 4.58 -7.23
N HIS A 68 -7.65 4.05 -6.18
CA HIS A 68 -7.92 2.62 -6.07
C HIS A 68 -9.10 2.23 -6.97
N VAL A 69 -8.89 1.27 -7.88
CA VAL A 69 -9.89 0.86 -8.90
C VAL A 69 -11.21 0.42 -8.26
N GLY A 70 -11.16 -0.26 -7.11
CA GLY A 70 -12.37 -0.69 -6.38
C GLY A 70 -13.19 0.46 -5.79
N PHE A 71 -12.58 1.60 -5.48
CA PHE A 71 -13.27 2.76 -4.92
C PHE A 71 -13.60 3.82 -5.98
N PHE A 72 -13.30 3.57 -7.25
CA PHE A 72 -13.44 4.56 -8.32
C PHE A 72 -14.89 5.04 -8.48
N ARG A 73 -15.88 4.13 -8.44
CA ARG A 73 -17.30 4.47 -8.51
C ARG A 73 -17.78 5.30 -7.31
N LEU A 74 -17.41 4.90 -6.09
CA LEU A 74 -17.76 5.64 -4.87
C LEU A 74 -17.12 7.03 -4.86
N THR A 75 -15.88 7.14 -5.35
CA THR A 75 -15.18 8.41 -5.47
C THR A 75 -15.96 9.36 -6.38
N ILE A 76 -16.42 8.90 -7.54
CA ILE A 76 -17.24 9.71 -8.45
C ILE A 76 -18.56 10.15 -7.78
N GLN A 77 -19.25 9.25 -7.08
CA GLN A 77 -20.49 9.60 -6.36
C GLN A 77 -20.24 10.67 -5.30
N MET A 78 -19.18 10.54 -4.51
CA MET A 78 -18.79 11.56 -3.53
C MET A 78 -18.44 12.90 -4.20
N LEU A 79 -17.73 12.86 -5.33
CA LEU A 79 -17.42 14.05 -6.13
C LEU A 79 -18.65 14.71 -6.76
N GLN A 80 -19.76 13.98 -6.96
CA GLN A 80 -21.05 14.54 -7.41
C GLN A 80 -21.81 15.22 -6.25
N CYS A 81 -21.59 14.77 -5.01
CA CYS A 81 -22.17 15.40 -3.82
C CYS A 81 -21.40 16.66 -3.36
N ILE A 82 -20.19 16.88 -3.86
CA ILE A 82 -19.33 18.01 -3.48
C ILE A 82 -19.38 19.10 -4.55
N CYS A 83 -19.74 20.33 -4.17
CA CYS A 83 -19.71 21.50 -5.05
C CYS A 83 -18.26 21.86 -5.44
N LYS A 84 -17.88 21.63 -6.70
CA LYS A 84 -16.51 21.91 -7.21
C LYS A 84 -16.14 23.40 -7.28
N VAL A 85 -17.13 24.28 -7.32
CA VAL A 85 -16.94 25.74 -7.50
C VAL A 85 -16.80 26.49 -6.17
N MET A 86 -17.38 25.98 -5.08
CA MET A 86 -17.32 26.63 -3.77
C MET A 86 -16.91 25.59 -2.71
N ARG A 87 -15.66 25.66 -2.22
CA ARG A 87 -15.12 24.81 -1.14
C ARG A 87 -15.77 25.04 0.24
N LYS A 88 -16.96 25.64 0.28
CA LYS A 88 -17.71 25.91 1.51
C LYS A 88 -19.21 25.75 1.26
N TYR A 89 -19.78 24.84 2.05
CA TYR A 89 -21.20 24.53 2.23
C TYR A 89 -21.85 23.57 1.23
N PHE A 90 -21.79 22.31 1.67
CA PHE A 90 -22.77 21.24 1.49
C PHE A 90 -24.21 21.77 1.39
N PHE A 91 -24.76 21.87 0.18
CA PHE A 91 -26.21 21.87 -0.03
C PHE A 91 -26.57 21.50 -1.48
N VAL A 92 -26.48 20.22 -1.81
CA VAL A 92 -27.26 19.64 -2.92
C VAL A 92 -28.28 18.66 -2.33
N ILE A 93 -29.05 19.14 -1.35
CA ILE A 93 -30.33 18.50 -0.95
C ILE A 93 -31.49 19.05 -1.79
N PHE A 94 -31.28 20.11 -2.58
CA PHE A 94 -32.35 20.77 -3.34
C PHE A 94 -32.69 20.11 -4.70
N MET A 95 -31.87 19.20 -5.23
CA MET A 95 -32.16 18.49 -6.49
C MET A 95 -32.95 17.18 -6.32
N GLN A 96 -33.23 16.74 -5.08
CA GLN A 96 -34.06 15.54 -4.85
C GLN A 96 -35.56 15.86 -4.71
N ILE A 97 -35.95 17.13 -4.50
CA ILE A 97 -37.37 17.54 -4.36
C ILE A 97 -37.99 17.94 -5.72
N PHE A 98 -37.20 18.37 -6.71
CA PHE A 98 -37.73 18.89 -7.99
C PHE A 98 -37.81 17.85 -9.13
N VAL A 99 -37.36 16.60 -8.93
CA VAL A 99 -37.46 15.50 -9.93
C VAL A 99 -38.47 14.43 -9.49
N SER A 100 -39.29 14.71 -8.49
CA SER A 100 -40.38 13.80 -8.05
C SER A 100 -41.68 14.54 -7.68
N MET A 101 -41.82 15.80 -8.10
CA MET A 101 -43.06 16.57 -8.16
C MET A 101 -43.14 17.26 -9.52
#